data_AF-A0ABD7NAW5-F1
#
_entry.id   AF-A0ABD7NAW5-F1
#
_cell.length_a   1.000
_cell.length_b   1.000
_cell.length_c   1.000
_cell.angle_alpha   90.00
_cell.angle_beta   90.00
_cell.angle_gamma   90.00
#
_symmetry.space_group_name_H-M   'P 1'
#
loop_
_entity.id
_entity.type
_entity.pdbx_description
1 polymer ?
#
loop_
_entity_poly.entity_id
_entity_poly.type
_entity_poly.pdbx_seq_one_letter_code
_entity_poly.pdbx_strand_id
1 'polypeptide(L)'
;MDSVQDKASDKDKERVMKNINIMWNALSKNRLFDGNKELKEFIMTLTGTLIFGENSEITPLPARTTDQDLIRAMMEGGTAKIYHCNDSDKCLKVVADATVTITSSKALKSQISALLSSIQNKAVADEKLTDQEKGFISSTTIPVFKYLVDPQMLGVSNSLIYQLTDYIGYDILLQYIQELIQQARAMISTGNYPQSTMDMIMENLNQASVQIAAFQSRVQVQQDALLVVDRQMSYMRQQVSARMMTRYQNNYHFGGNL
;
A
#
# COMPACT_ATOMS: atom_id res chain seq x y z
N MET A 1 1.83 -36.10 10.38
CA MET A 1 0.42 -35.77 10.06
C MET A 1 0.30 -35.85 8.55
N ASP A 2 0.42 -37.04 7.94
CA ASP A 2 0.59 -37.17 6.47
C ASP A 2 0.00 -38.49 5.94
N SER A 3 -1.24 -38.83 6.25
CA SER A 3 -1.79 -40.13 5.79
C SER A 3 -3.24 -40.13 5.34
N VAL A 4 -3.88 -38.97 5.24
CA VAL A 4 -5.29 -38.88 4.80
C VAL A 4 -5.40 -38.42 3.35
N GLN A 5 -4.42 -37.68 2.82
CA GLN A 5 -4.46 -37.17 1.43
C GLN A 5 -3.84 -38.12 0.39
N ASP A 6 -2.94 -39.01 0.79
CA ASP A 6 -2.43 -40.07 -0.09
C ASP A 6 -3.45 -41.19 -0.37
N LYS A 7 -4.63 -41.11 0.26
CA LYS A 7 -5.74 -42.06 0.07
C LYS A 7 -6.89 -41.51 -0.77
N ALA A 8 -6.86 -40.24 -1.17
CA ALA A 8 -7.86 -39.71 -2.09
C ALA A 8 -7.49 -40.10 -3.52
N SER A 9 -8.40 -40.77 -4.23
CA SER A 9 -8.17 -41.13 -5.63
C SER A 9 -8.02 -39.88 -6.50
N ASP A 10 -7.30 -39.97 -7.62
CA ASP A 10 -7.15 -38.82 -8.54
C ASP A 10 -8.52 -38.26 -8.98
N LYS A 11 -9.55 -39.13 -9.07
CA LYS A 11 -10.94 -38.75 -9.31
C LYS A 11 -11.57 -37.93 -8.19
N ASP A 12 -11.18 -38.13 -6.93
CA ASP A 12 -11.68 -37.35 -5.79
C ASP A 12 -10.98 -36.00 -5.72
N LYS A 13 -9.67 -35.94 -6.00
CA LYS A 13 -8.93 -34.68 -6.14
C LYS A 13 -9.47 -33.84 -7.31
N GLU A 14 -9.79 -34.47 -8.43
CA GLU A 14 -10.39 -33.85 -9.61
C GLU A 14 -11.86 -33.43 -9.38
N ARG A 15 -12.61 -34.15 -8.54
CA ARG A 15 -13.97 -33.75 -8.10
C ARG A 15 -13.97 -32.53 -7.18
N VAL A 16 -12.97 -32.37 -6.31
CA VAL A 16 -12.87 -31.21 -5.40
C VAL A 16 -12.54 -29.93 -6.17
N MET A 17 -11.92 -30.05 -7.33
CA MET A 17 -11.50 -28.91 -8.16
C MET A 17 -12.53 -28.51 -9.21
N LYS A 18 -13.80 -28.90 -9.12
CA LYS A 18 -14.84 -28.42 -10.03
C LYS A 18 -15.57 -27.22 -9.45
N ASN A 19 -15.91 -26.27 -10.32
CA ASN A 19 -16.69 -25.09 -9.96
C ASN A 19 -16.05 -24.29 -8.81
N ILE A 20 -14.74 -24.03 -8.92
CA ILE A 20 -13.97 -23.30 -7.92
C ILE A 20 -13.05 -22.27 -8.57
N ASN A 21 -13.08 -21.05 -8.04
CA ASN A 21 -12.05 -20.04 -8.25
C ASN A 21 -11.09 -20.09 -7.06
N ILE A 22 -9.82 -20.43 -7.28
CA ILE A 22 -8.92 -20.78 -6.19
C ILE A 22 -8.61 -19.59 -5.29
N MET A 23 -8.25 -18.45 -5.87
CA MET A 23 -7.98 -17.24 -5.09
C MET A 23 -9.24 -16.78 -4.35
N TRP A 24 -10.39 -16.76 -5.03
CA TRP A 24 -11.66 -16.38 -4.40
C TRP A 24 -12.01 -17.28 -3.20
N ASN A 25 -11.85 -18.59 -3.37
CA ASN A 25 -12.11 -19.56 -2.31
C ASN A 25 -11.15 -19.39 -1.12
N ALA A 26 -9.86 -19.17 -1.39
CA ALA A 26 -8.86 -18.96 -0.35
C ALA A 26 -9.14 -17.67 0.43
N LEU A 27 -9.39 -16.56 -0.25
CA LEU A 27 -9.72 -15.28 0.39
C LEU A 27 -11.01 -15.36 1.21
N SER A 28 -12.00 -16.12 0.75
CA SER A 28 -13.28 -16.31 1.46
C SER A 28 -13.19 -17.08 2.78
N LYS A 29 -12.02 -17.61 3.12
CA LYS A 29 -11.78 -18.28 4.41
C LYS A 29 -11.13 -17.37 5.45
N ASN A 30 -10.78 -16.13 5.08
CA ASN A 30 -10.12 -15.17 5.96
C ASN A 30 -11.06 -14.01 6.29
N ARG A 31 -11.25 -13.79 7.60
CA ARG A 31 -12.12 -12.76 8.17
C ARG A 31 -11.83 -11.36 7.66
N LEU A 32 -10.60 -11.05 7.26
CA LEU A 32 -10.26 -9.75 6.66
C LEU A 32 -11.06 -9.47 5.37
N PHE A 33 -11.34 -10.52 4.60
CA PHE A 33 -12.01 -10.41 3.31
C PHE A 33 -13.51 -10.72 3.39
N ASP A 34 -14.03 -11.11 4.56
CA ASP A 34 -15.43 -11.47 4.73
C ASP A 34 -16.35 -10.29 4.41
N GLY A 35 -17.35 -10.54 3.56
CA GLY A 35 -18.31 -9.53 3.12
C GLY A 35 -17.74 -8.42 2.23
N ASN A 36 -16.45 -8.44 1.88
CA ASN A 36 -15.81 -7.42 1.05
C ASN A 36 -15.45 -7.97 -0.33
N LYS A 37 -16.42 -7.89 -1.25
CA LYS A 37 -16.30 -8.39 -2.62
C LYS A 37 -15.19 -7.65 -3.37
N GLU A 38 -15.18 -6.32 -3.25
CA GLU A 38 -14.28 -5.42 -3.95
C GLU A 38 -12.81 -5.66 -3.54
N LEU A 39 -12.56 -5.93 -2.25
CA LEU A 39 -11.22 -6.27 -1.77
C LEU A 39 -10.74 -7.62 -2.32
N LYS A 40 -11.64 -8.61 -2.41
CA LYS A 40 -11.30 -9.90 -3.03
C LYS A 40 -11.00 -9.75 -4.52
N GLU A 41 -11.81 -8.99 -5.25
CA GLU A 41 -11.61 -8.66 -6.66
C GLU A 41 -10.29 -7.92 -6.88
N PHE A 42 -9.95 -6.99 -5.99
CA PHE A 42 -8.69 -6.26 -6.03
C PHE A 42 -7.49 -7.19 -5.86
N ILE A 43 -7.49 -8.05 -4.84
CA ILE A 43 -6.40 -9.01 -4.63
C ILE A 43 -6.32 -10.01 -5.76
N MET A 44 -7.45 -10.54 -6.20
CA MET A 44 -7.50 -11.43 -7.37
C MET A 44 -6.96 -10.75 -8.63
N THR A 45 -7.19 -9.45 -8.82
CA THR A 45 -6.61 -8.67 -9.93
C THR A 45 -5.10 -8.56 -9.81
N LEU A 46 -4.60 -8.24 -8.62
CA LEU A 46 -3.16 -8.08 -8.38
C LEU A 46 -2.41 -9.40 -8.51
N THR A 47 -2.94 -10.49 -7.96
CA THR A 47 -2.24 -11.77 -7.86
C THR A 47 -2.62 -12.77 -8.93
N GLY A 48 -3.68 -12.51 -9.70
CA GLY A 48 -4.28 -13.49 -10.57
C GLY A 48 -5.03 -14.60 -9.82
N THR A 49 -5.59 -15.54 -10.58
CA THR A 49 -6.25 -16.74 -10.05
C THR A 49 -6.32 -17.85 -11.10
N LEU A 50 -6.74 -19.04 -10.67
CA LEU A 50 -7.15 -20.13 -11.54
C LEU A 50 -8.63 -20.43 -11.27
N ILE A 51 -9.43 -20.50 -12.34
CA ILE A 51 -10.84 -20.87 -12.26
C ILE A 51 -10.99 -22.24 -12.90
N PHE A 52 -11.61 -23.16 -12.17
CA PHE A 52 -11.96 -24.48 -12.65
C PHE A 52 -13.47 -24.56 -12.84
N GLY A 53 -13.88 -24.70 -14.10
CA GLY A 53 -15.28 -24.83 -14.49
C GLY A 53 -15.85 -26.22 -14.25
N GLU A 54 -17.13 -26.39 -14.57
CA GLU A 54 -17.88 -27.65 -14.36
C GLU A 54 -17.34 -28.81 -15.22
N ASN A 55 -16.84 -28.49 -16.41
CA ASN A 55 -16.32 -29.43 -17.41
C ASN A 55 -14.79 -29.64 -17.30
N SER A 56 -14.19 -29.33 -16.15
CA SER A 56 -12.73 -29.34 -15.97
C SER A 56 -11.98 -28.36 -16.89
N GLU A 57 -12.68 -27.37 -17.46
CA GLU A 57 -12.04 -26.25 -18.15
C GLU A 57 -11.29 -25.39 -17.12
N ILE A 58 -10.03 -25.08 -17.40
CA ILE A 58 -9.19 -24.25 -16.55
C ILE A 58 -9.03 -22.90 -17.23
N THR A 59 -9.52 -21.85 -16.58
CA THR A 59 -9.35 -20.46 -17.03
C THR A 59 -8.35 -19.76 -16.13
N PRO A 60 -7.09 -19.59 -16.57
CA PRO A 60 -6.11 -18.80 -15.84
C PRO A 60 -6.40 -17.31 -16.01
N LEU A 61 -6.37 -16.57 -14.91
CA LEU A 61 -6.37 -15.11 -14.90
C LEU A 61 -5.00 -14.63 -14.40
N PRO A 62 -4.18 -13.99 -15.25
CA PRO A 62 -2.82 -13.58 -14.88
C PRO A 62 -2.81 -12.46 -13.85
N ALA A 63 -1.70 -12.33 -13.11
CA ALA A 63 -1.48 -11.21 -12.21
C ALA A 63 -1.37 -9.87 -12.97
N ARG A 64 -2.02 -8.82 -12.48
CA ARG A 64 -1.95 -7.45 -13.02
C ARG A 64 -1.21 -6.49 -12.07
N THR A 65 -0.29 -7.00 -11.25
CA THR A 65 0.45 -6.22 -10.23
C THR A 65 1.24 -5.03 -10.77
N THR A 66 1.66 -5.06 -12.03
CA THR A 66 2.37 -3.94 -12.70
C THR A 66 1.45 -2.99 -13.45
N ASP A 67 0.13 -3.19 -13.39
CA ASP A 67 -0.82 -2.31 -14.06
C ASP A 67 -0.73 -0.90 -13.43
N GLN A 68 -0.03 -0.01 -14.15
CA GLN A 68 0.22 1.35 -13.69
C GLN A 68 -1.09 2.13 -13.56
N ASP A 69 -2.11 1.80 -14.34
CA ASP A 69 -3.40 2.47 -14.25
C ASP A 69 -4.13 2.12 -12.95
N LEU A 70 -3.98 0.88 -12.45
CA LEU A 70 -4.54 0.47 -11.16
C LEU A 70 -3.90 1.22 -10.00
N ILE A 71 -2.56 1.24 -9.95
CA ILE A 71 -1.82 1.94 -8.89
C ILE A 71 -2.06 3.45 -8.98
N ARG A 72 -2.06 4.03 -10.18
CA ARG A 72 -2.37 5.45 -10.38
C ARG A 72 -3.80 5.78 -9.95
N ALA A 73 -4.78 4.97 -10.31
CA ALA A 73 -6.18 5.20 -9.93
C ALA A 73 -6.37 5.19 -8.40
N MET A 74 -5.66 4.31 -7.68
CA MET A 74 -5.71 4.30 -6.22
C MET A 74 -5.02 5.53 -5.61
N MET A 75 -3.91 5.96 -6.20
CA MET A 75 -3.12 7.09 -5.70
C MET A 75 -3.78 8.45 -5.99
N GLU A 76 -4.23 8.67 -7.21
CA GLU A 76 -4.65 9.98 -7.74
C GLU A 76 -6.14 10.05 -8.12
N GLY A 77 -6.79 8.89 -8.23
CA GLY A 77 -8.13 8.76 -8.80
C GLY A 77 -8.08 8.52 -10.31
N GLY A 78 -9.24 8.41 -10.93
CA GLY A 78 -9.41 8.04 -12.32
C GLY A 78 -9.97 6.64 -12.47
N THR A 79 -9.72 6.01 -13.61
CA THR A 79 -10.26 4.70 -13.96
C THR A 79 -9.18 3.64 -14.01
N ALA A 80 -9.50 2.45 -13.54
CA ALA A 80 -8.66 1.26 -13.69
C ALA A 80 -9.51 0.07 -14.13
N LYS A 81 -8.83 -0.94 -14.70
CA LYS A 81 -9.45 -2.21 -15.06
C LYS A 81 -9.15 -3.25 -13.98
N ILE A 82 -10.19 -3.92 -13.51
CA ILE A 82 -10.10 -4.99 -12.52
C ILE A 82 -10.83 -6.24 -13.00
N TYR A 83 -10.52 -7.36 -12.35
CA TYR A 83 -11.31 -8.57 -12.45
C TYR A 83 -12.56 -8.44 -11.59
N HIS A 84 -13.71 -8.42 -12.25
CA HIS A 84 -15.00 -8.34 -11.58
C HIS A 84 -15.75 -9.67 -11.67
N CYS A 85 -16.17 -10.18 -10.53
CA CYS A 85 -17.01 -11.34 -10.40
C CYS A 85 -18.46 -10.94 -10.63
N ASN A 86 -19.18 -11.63 -11.50
CA ASN A 86 -20.61 -11.40 -11.67
C ASN A 86 -21.43 -11.82 -10.42
N ASP A 87 -20.92 -12.79 -9.65
CA ASP A 87 -21.47 -13.29 -8.40
C ASP A 87 -20.52 -13.03 -7.21
N SER A 88 -21.02 -13.16 -5.99
CA SER A 88 -20.22 -12.98 -4.75
C SER A 88 -19.95 -14.29 -4.02
N ASP A 89 -20.41 -15.43 -4.55
CA ASP A 89 -20.31 -16.74 -3.88
C ASP A 89 -19.02 -17.44 -4.31
N LYS A 90 -18.93 -17.82 -5.59
CA LYS A 90 -17.83 -18.63 -6.13
C LYS A 90 -16.97 -17.87 -7.13
N CYS A 91 -17.46 -16.76 -7.69
CA CYS A 91 -16.75 -15.97 -8.69
C CYS A 91 -16.23 -16.84 -9.85
N LEU A 92 -17.12 -17.62 -10.46
CA LEU A 92 -16.75 -18.53 -11.57
C LEU A 92 -16.78 -17.82 -12.93
N LYS A 93 -17.55 -16.74 -13.05
CA LYS A 93 -17.60 -15.93 -14.27
C LYS A 93 -17.03 -14.55 -13.98
N VAL A 94 -15.87 -14.28 -14.55
CA VAL A 94 -15.12 -13.05 -14.33
C VAL A 94 -15.15 -12.18 -15.58
N VAL A 95 -15.52 -10.92 -15.41
CA VAL A 95 -15.30 -9.86 -16.40
C VAL A 95 -13.87 -9.34 -16.21
N ALA A 96 -12.99 -9.68 -17.15
CA ALA A 96 -11.54 -9.45 -17.00
C ALA A 96 -11.10 -7.97 -17.06
N ASP A 97 -11.95 -7.10 -17.60
CA ASP A 97 -11.66 -5.69 -17.86
C ASP A 97 -12.77 -4.76 -17.33
N ALA A 98 -13.38 -5.11 -16.21
CA ALA A 98 -14.38 -4.26 -15.59
C ALA A 98 -13.74 -2.93 -15.16
N THR A 99 -14.37 -1.82 -15.53
CA THR A 99 -13.86 -0.50 -15.20
C THR A 99 -14.34 -0.09 -13.81
N VAL A 100 -13.41 0.26 -12.94
CA VAL A 100 -13.68 0.90 -11.66
C VAL A 100 -13.22 2.36 -11.72
N THR A 101 -14.01 3.25 -11.14
CA THR A 101 -13.71 4.68 -11.07
C THR A 101 -13.50 5.09 -9.63
N ILE A 102 -12.34 5.66 -9.33
CA ILE A 102 -12.00 6.26 -8.04
C ILE A 102 -12.04 7.77 -8.22
N THR A 103 -12.92 8.45 -7.50
CA THR A 103 -12.94 9.92 -7.52
C THR A 103 -11.67 10.45 -6.86
N SER A 104 -11.08 11.53 -7.39
CA SER A 104 -9.83 12.09 -6.84
C SER A 104 -9.90 12.40 -5.35
N SER A 105 -11.06 12.83 -4.82
CA SER A 105 -11.27 13.06 -3.38
C SER A 105 -11.18 11.80 -2.50
N LYS A 106 -11.42 10.62 -3.09
CA LYS A 106 -11.29 9.32 -2.42
C LYS A 106 -9.93 8.68 -2.68
N ALA A 107 -9.10 9.26 -3.55
CA ALA A 107 -7.78 8.76 -3.84
C ALA A 107 -6.82 8.98 -2.66
N LEU A 108 -5.84 8.11 -2.51
CA LEU A 108 -4.98 8.06 -1.33
C LEU A 108 -4.20 9.38 -1.14
N LYS A 109 -3.66 9.96 -2.22
CA LYS A 109 -2.95 11.25 -2.16
C LYS A 109 -3.84 12.38 -1.65
N SER A 110 -5.10 12.44 -2.08
CA SER A 110 -6.02 13.49 -1.62
C SER A 110 -6.34 13.36 -0.14
N GLN A 111 -6.51 12.12 0.36
CA GLN A 111 -6.77 11.87 1.78
C GLN A 111 -5.53 12.20 2.63
N ILE A 112 -4.35 11.78 2.19
CA ILE A 112 -3.09 12.07 2.89
C ILE A 112 -2.80 13.57 2.88
N SER A 113 -2.98 14.25 1.76
CA SER A 113 -2.79 15.70 1.67
C SER A 113 -3.70 16.46 2.63
N ALA A 114 -4.97 16.03 2.75
CA ALA A 114 -5.91 16.61 3.70
C ALA A 114 -5.49 16.37 5.16
N LEU A 115 -5.02 15.16 5.50
CA LEU A 115 -4.50 14.84 6.83
C LEU A 115 -3.25 15.66 7.17
N LEU A 116 -2.26 15.71 6.27
CA LEU A 116 -1.03 16.49 6.46
C LEU A 116 -1.34 17.97 6.62
N SER A 117 -2.26 18.51 5.82
CA SER A 117 -2.69 19.91 5.93
C SER A 117 -3.41 20.18 7.26
N SER A 118 -4.26 19.26 7.72
CA SER A 118 -4.95 19.40 9.01
C SER A 118 -3.98 19.34 10.19
N ILE A 119 -3.05 18.38 10.19
CA ILE A 119 -1.98 18.25 11.19
C ILE A 119 -1.14 19.53 11.23
N GLN A 120 -0.76 20.06 10.07
CA GLN A 120 0.02 21.27 10.00
C GLN A 120 -0.72 22.49 10.57
N ASN A 121 -1.97 22.70 10.16
CA ASN A 121 -2.76 23.83 10.66
C ASN A 121 -2.93 23.77 12.17
N LYS A 122 -3.16 22.57 12.73
CA LYS A 122 -3.24 22.36 14.17
C LYS A 122 -1.90 22.60 14.87
N ALA A 123 -0.79 22.19 14.27
CA ALA A 123 0.53 22.45 14.83
C ALA A 123 0.85 23.96 14.89
N VAL A 124 0.39 24.75 13.90
CA VAL A 124 0.52 26.22 13.90
C VAL A 124 -0.39 26.86 14.95
N ALA A 125 -1.63 26.39 15.05
CA ALA A 125 -2.65 26.95 15.93
C ALA A 125 -2.54 26.45 17.38
N ASP A 126 -1.58 25.58 17.69
CA ASP A 126 -1.45 24.88 18.98
C ASP A 126 -2.73 24.11 19.37
N GLU A 127 -3.34 23.46 18.39
CA GLU A 127 -4.54 22.65 18.55
C GLU A 127 -4.23 21.15 18.69
N LYS A 128 -5.05 20.45 19.46
CA LYS A 128 -4.91 18.99 19.65
C LYS A 128 -5.17 18.21 18.36
N LEU A 129 -4.37 17.17 18.12
CA LEU A 129 -4.63 16.19 17.06
C LEU A 129 -5.81 15.28 17.40
N THR A 130 -6.54 14.90 16.36
CA THR A 130 -7.55 13.83 16.38
C THR A 130 -6.88 12.45 16.44
N ASP A 131 -7.64 11.43 16.81
CA ASP A 131 -7.10 10.07 16.90
C ASP A 131 -6.77 9.48 15.54
N GLN A 132 -7.46 9.90 14.47
CA GLN A 132 -7.11 9.54 13.09
C GLN A 132 -5.74 10.10 12.70
N GLU A 133 -5.46 11.37 13.03
CA GLU A 133 -4.17 12.00 12.74
C GLU A 133 -3.03 11.35 13.53
N LYS A 134 -3.26 11.04 14.81
CA LYS A 134 -2.27 10.30 15.63
C LYS A 134 -2.02 8.90 15.06
N GLY A 135 -3.09 8.20 14.68
CA GLY A 135 -3.01 6.88 14.04
C GLY A 135 -2.21 6.94 12.74
N PHE A 136 -2.49 7.93 11.89
CA PHE A 136 -1.74 8.18 10.65
C PHE A 136 -0.25 8.40 10.91
N ILE A 137 0.11 9.25 11.87
CA ILE A 137 1.52 9.50 12.23
C ILE A 137 2.19 8.21 12.74
N SER A 138 1.49 7.40 13.53
CA SER A 138 2.03 6.12 14.03
C SER A 138 2.15 5.03 12.96
N SER A 139 1.42 5.17 11.85
CA SER A 139 1.37 4.19 10.76
C SER A 139 2.47 4.36 9.72
N THR A 140 3.18 5.49 9.74
CA THR A 140 4.27 5.78 8.80
C THR A 140 5.61 5.85 9.51
N THR A 141 6.66 5.38 8.84
CA THR A 141 8.05 5.54 9.31
C THR A 141 8.58 6.96 9.11
N ILE A 142 7.86 7.80 8.35
CA ILE A 142 8.25 9.17 8.04
C ILE A 142 7.94 10.07 9.24
N PRO A 143 8.91 10.82 9.78
CA PRO A 143 8.69 11.74 10.90
C PRO A 143 7.88 12.96 10.47
N VAL A 144 6.57 12.80 10.31
CA VAL A 144 5.62 13.79 9.76
C VAL A 144 5.78 15.16 10.42
N PHE A 145 5.86 15.23 11.75
CA PHE A 145 5.99 16.50 12.48
C PHE A 145 7.25 17.27 12.12
N LYS A 146 8.39 16.59 11.99
CA LYS A 146 9.66 17.20 11.57
C LYS A 146 9.46 17.92 10.24
N TYR A 147 8.83 17.25 9.28
CA TYR A 147 8.66 17.80 7.95
C TYR A 147 7.59 18.88 7.81
N LEU A 148 6.60 18.92 8.70
CA LEU A 148 5.51 19.91 8.64
C LEU A 148 5.80 21.20 9.41
N VAL A 149 6.48 21.11 10.56
CA VAL A 149 6.68 22.24 11.48
C VAL A 149 7.97 22.99 11.15
N ASP A 150 9.02 22.27 10.79
CA ASP A 150 10.34 22.86 10.69
C ASP A 150 10.54 23.84 9.52
N PRO A 151 9.98 23.62 8.31
CA PRO A 151 10.06 24.60 7.23
C PRO A 151 9.43 25.95 7.61
N GLN A 152 8.38 25.93 8.43
CA GLN A 152 7.70 27.14 8.89
C GLN A 152 8.58 27.95 9.84
N MET A 153 9.28 27.29 10.76
CA MET A 153 10.25 27.96 11.64
C MET A 153 11.40 28.62 10.86
N LEU A 154 11.66 28.16 9.64
CA LEU A 154 12.70 28.69 8.75
C LEU A 154 12.18 29.67 7.69
N GLY A 155 10.86 29.92 7.63
CA GLY A 155 10.24 30.78 6.62
C GLY A 155 10.32 30.23 5.19
N VAL A 156 10.49 28.91 5.03
CA VAL A 156 10.54 28.24 3.72
C VAL A 156 9.13 27.87 3.27
N SER A 157 8.80 28.11 2.00
CA SER A 157 7.47 27.78 1.46
C SER A 157 7.22 26.27 1.42
N ASN A 158 5.95 25.91 1.56
CA ASN A 158 5.43 24.57 1.86
C ASN A 158 5.48 23.55 0.70
N SER A 159 6.46 23.64 -0.20
CA SER A 159 6.58 22.76 -1.37
C SER A 159 6.81 21.27 -1.02
N LEU A 160 7.23 21.00 0.22
CA LEU A 160 7.50 19.66 0.74
C LEU A 160 6.24 18.82 0.96
N ILE A 161 5.07 19.43 1.21
CA ILE A 161 3.84 18.67 1.52
C ILE A 161 3.44 17.77 0.36
N TYR A 162 3.49 18.27 -0.89
CA TYR A 162 3.14 17.46 -2.06
C TYR A 162 4.11 16.31 -2.27
N GLN A 163 5.41 16.56 -2.10
CA GLN A 163 6.43 15.52 -2.20
C GLN A 163 6.21 14.46 -1.12
N LEU A 164 6.02 14.87 0.15
CA LEU A 164 5.73 13.96 1.26
C LEU A 164 4.44 13.17 1.06
N THR A 165 3.40 13.81 0.51
CA THR A 165 2.12 13.15 0.20
C THR A 165 2.33 12.00 -0.77
N ASP A 166 3.10 12.22 -1.84
CA ASP A 166 3.39 11.20 -2.83
C ASP A 166 4.13 10.02 -2.22
N TYR A 167 5.19 10.28 -1.43
CA TYR A 167 5.98 9.22 -0.80
C TYR A 167 5.19 8.44 0.25
N ILE A 168 4.53 9.12 1.19
CA ILE A 168 3.73 8.48 2.23
C ILE A 168 2.62 7.66 1.58
N GLY A 169 2.00 8.18 0.51
CA GLY A 169 0.96 7.44 -0.20
C GLY A 169 1.45 6.17 -0.86
N TYR A 170 2.59 6.22 -1.56
CA TYR A 170 3.16 5.01 -2.15
C TYR A 170 3.63 4.01 -1.08
N ASP A 171 4.24 4.47 0.00
CA ASP A 171 4.69 3.62 1.11
C ASP A 171 3.51 2.86 1.74
N ILE A 172 2.45 3.58 2.13
CA ILE A 172 1.23 2.99 2.71
C ILE A 172 0.57 2.03 1.72
N LEU A 173 0.42 2.43 0.45
CA LEU A 173 -0.23 1.60 -0.55
C LEU A 173 0.52 0.29 -0.78
N LEU A 174 1.85 0.37 -0.93
CA LEU A 174 2.67 -0.80 -1.22
C LEU A 174 2.76 -1.73 -0.01
N GLN A 175 2.90 -1.19 1.20
CA GLN A 175 2.84 -1.97 2.41
C GLN A 175 1.49 -2.71 2.52
N TYR A 176 0.39 -2.00 2.28
CA TYR A 176 -0.94 -2.61 2.31
C TYR A 176 -1.09 -3.73 1.27
N ILE A 177 -0.63 -3.51 0.03
CA ILE A 177 -0.63 -4.55 -1.00
C ILE A 177 0.21 -5.76 -0.58
N GLN A 178 1.41 -5.55 -0.04
CA GLN A 178 2.28 -6.63 0.44
C GLN A 178 1.62 -7.46 1.55
N GLU A 179 0.99 -6.80 2.52
CA GLU A 179 0.27 -7.46 3.61
C GLU A 179 -0.88 -8.31 3.08
N LEU A 180 -1.64 -7.79 2.11
CA LEU A 180 -2.75 -8.54 1.52
C LEU A 180 -2.27 -9.74 0.68
N ILE A 181 -1.19 -9.60 -0.09
CA ILE A 181 -0.58 -10.72 -0.84
C ILE A 181 -0.07 -11.78 0.14
N GLN A 182 0.56 -11.37 1.25
CA GLN A 182 1.06 -12.30 2.27
C GLN A 182 -0.10 -13.06 2.92
N GLN A 183 -1.22 -12.41 3.18
CA GLN A 183 -2.42 -13.06 3.69
C GLN A 183 -3.03 -14.02 2.66
N ALA A 184 -3.09 -13.63 1.38
CA ALA A 184 -3.54 -14.51 0.31
C ALA A 184 -2.69 -15.78 0.23
N ARG A 185 -1.35 -15.64 0.26
CA ARG A 185 -0.40 -16.77 0.31
C ARG A 185 -0.68 -17.71 1.47
N ALA A 186 -0.87 -17.15 2.67
CA ALA A 186 -1.18 -17.94 3.86
C ALA A 186 -2.46 -18.76 3.68
N MET A 187 -3.53 -18.13 3.15
CA MET A 187 -4.80 -18.82 2.93
C MET A 187 -4.73 -19.92 1.89
N ILE A 188 -4.00 -19.70 0.81
CA ILE A 188 -3.85 -20.73 -0.23
C ILE A 188 -3.02 -21.90 0.29
N SER A 189 -1.99 -21.65 1.10
CA SER A 189 -1.17 -22.70 1.73
C SER A 189 -1.98 -23.61 2.67
N THR A 190 -3.06 -23.09 3.27
CA THR A 190 -3.98 -23.89 4.10
C THR A 190 -5.01 -24.66 3.28
N GLY A 191 -5.13 -24.37 1.98
CA GLY A 191 -6.06 -25.05 1.09
C GLY A 191 -5.55 -26.42 0.66
N ASN A 192 -6.48 -27.36 0.50
CA ASN A 192 -6.17 -28.70 -0.01
C ASN A 192 -6.28 -28.73 -1.54
N TYR A 193 -5.36 -28.04 -2.23
CA TYR A 193 -5.31 -27.97 -3.70
C TYR A 193 -4.29 -28.98 -4.25
N PRO A 194 -4.46 -29.51 -5.48
CA PRO A 194 -3.44 -30.32 -6.14
C PRO A 194 -2.12 -29.56 -6.26
N GLN A 195 -1.00 -30.28 -6.14
CA GLN A 195 0.34 -29.68 -6.15
C GLN A 195 0.59 -28.80 -7.38
N SER A 196 0.19 -29.25 -8.57
CA SER A 196 0.35 -28.47 -9.81
C SER A 196 -0.43 -27.15 -9.79
N THR A 197 -1.61 -27.12 -9.16
CA THR A 197 -2.38 -25.88 -8.97
C THR A 197 -1.67 -24.97 -7.98
N MET A 198 -1.15 -25.55 -6.89
CA MET A 198 -0.43 -24.80 -5.90
C MET A 198 0.83 -24.17 -6.50
N ASP A 199 1.60 -24.92 -7.27
CA ASP A 199 2.82 -24.43 -7.92
C ASP A 199 2.53 -23.23 -8.83
N MET A 200 1.48 -23.32 -9.67
CA MET A 200 1.07 -22.20 -10.54
C MET A 200 0.64 -20.95 -9.75
N ILE A 201 -0.12 -21.12 -8.67
CA ILE A 201 -0.62 -19.98 -7.89
C ILE A 201 0.49 -19.36 -7.04
N MET A 202 1.36 -20.17 -6.44
CA MET A 202 2.54 -19.66 -5.74
C MET A 202 3.45 -18.89 -6.70
N GLU A 203 3.61 -19.37 -7.93
CA GLU A 203 4.39 -18.66 -8.94
C GLU A 203 3.75 -17.29 -9.26
N ASN A 204 2.43 -17.22 -9.47
CA ASN A 204 1.74 -15.95 -9.66
C ASN A 204 1.94 -14.99 -8.48
N LEU A 205 1.85 -15.50 -7.25
CA LEU A 205 2.08 -14.71 -6.03
C LEU A 205 3.53 -14.25 -5.89
N ASN A 206 4.50 -15.07 -6.30
CA ASN A 206 5.93 -14.75 -6.34
C ASN A 206 6.20 -13.65 -7.35
N GLN A 207 5.68 -13.78 -8.56
CA GLN A 207 5.78 -12.74 -9.58
C GLN A 207 5.17 -11.42 -9.10
N ALA A 208 3.98 -11.46 -8.50
CA ALA A 208 3.35 -10.29 -7.92
C ALA A 208 4.21 -9.62 -6.84
N SER A 209 4.81 -10.41 -5.94
CA SER A 209 5.67 -9.89 -4.88
C SER A 209 6.97 -9.29 -5.42
N VAL A 210 7.59 -9.92 -6.42
CA VAL A 210 8.80 -9.40 -7.09
C VAL A 210 8.49 -8.08 -7.81
N GLN A 211 7.35 -8.00 -8.50
CA GLN A 211 6.92 -6.80 -9.19
C GLN A 211 6.66 -5.63 -8.22
N ILE A 212 6.02 -5.91 -7.08
CA ILE A 212 5.78 -4.93 -6.03
C ILE A 212 7.10 -4.47 -5.39
N ALA A 213 8.03 -5.39 -5.11
CA ALA A 213 9.36 -5.04 -4.58
C ALA A 213 10.15 -4.16 -5.57
N ALA A 214 10.11 -4.49 -6.87
CA ALA A 214 10.74 -3.67 -7.90
C ALA A 214 10.11 -2.27 -7.99
N PHE A 215 8.79 -2.17 -7.81
CA PHE A 215 8.11 -0.88 -7.75
C PHE A 215 8.49 -0.09 -6.48
N GLN A 216 8.53 -0.74 -5.32
CA GLN A 216 8.98 -0.14 -4.05
C GLN A 216 10.39 0.41 -4.15
N SER A 217 11.33 -0.33 -4.75
CA SER A 217 12.70 0.15 -4.96
C SER A 217 12.75 1.44 -5.80
N ARG A 218 11.92 1.54 -6.85
CA ARG A 218 11.83 2.78 -7.65
C ARG A 218 11.33 3.96 -6.85
N VAL A 219 10.33 3.76 -5.99
CA VAL A 219 9.79 4.80 -5.10
C VAL A 219 10.83 5.21 -4.05
N GLN A 220 11.56 4.27 -3.45
CA GLN A 220 12.62 4.54 -2.47
C GLN A 220 13.78 5.36 -3.05
N VAL A 221 14.22 5.08 -4.28
CA VAL A 221 15.25 5.89 -4.95
C VAL A 221 14.81 7.36 -5.09
N GLN A 222 13.53 7.59 -5.37
CA GLN A 222 12.98 8.94 -5.40
C GLN A 222 12.93 9.58 -4.00
N GLN A 223 12.72 8.79 -2.94
CA GLN A 223 12.72 9.27 -1.55
C GLN A 223 14.13 9.69 -1.09
N ASP A 224 15.17 8.92 -1.43
CA ASP A 224 16.55 9.25 -1.06
C ASP A 224 16.98 10.62 -1.59
N ALA A 225 16.54 10.97 -2.81
CA ALA A 225 16.74 12.30 -3.38
C ALA A 225 16.10 13.41 -2.53
N LEU A 226 14.93 13.15 -1.93
CA LEU A 226 14.28 14.09 -1.00
C LEU A 226 15.02 14.16 0.35
N LEU A 227 15.50 13.03 0.88
CA LEU A 227 16.25 13.00 2.14
C LEU A 227 17.57 13.78 2.06
N VAL A 228 18.17 13.89 0.87
CA VAL A 228 19.30 14.79 0.63
C VAL A 228 18.90 16.25 0.86
N VAL A 229 17.70 16.66 0.42
CA VAL A 229 17.16 18.00 0.66
C VAL A 229 16.89 18.21 2.16
N ASP A 230 16.37 17.21 2.86
CA ASP A 230 16.20 17.29 4.33
C ASP A 230 17.53 17.49 5.06
N ARG A 231 18.57 16.76 4.64
CA ARG A 231 19.91 16.91 5.23
C ARG A 231 20.43 18.33 5.05
N GLN A 232 20.19 18.95 3.90
CA GLN A 232 20.52 20.37 3.68
C GLN A 232 19.73 21.31 4.60
N MET A 233 18.43 21.07 4.80
CA MET A 233 17.62 21.85 5.75
C MET A 233 18.12 21.72 7.19
N SER A 234 18.52 20.51 7.60
CA SER A 234 19.13 20.28 8.91
C SER A 234 20.41 21.10 9.10
N TYR A 235 21.25 21.20 8.07
CA TYR A 235 22.43 22.06 8.10
C TYR A 235 22.07 23.55 8.21
N MET A 236 21.05 24.01 7.46
CA MET A 236 20.57 25.40 7.59
C MET A 236 20.10 25.71 9.01
N ARG A 237 19.41 24.78 9.66
CA ARG A 237 18.96 24.93 11.05
C ARG A 237 20.12 25.05 12.02
N GLN A 238 21.14 24.21 11.88
CA GLN A 238 22.36 24.31 12.68
C GLN A 238 23.04 25.68 12.51
N GLN A 239 23.08 26.22 11.28
CA GLN A 239 23.64 27.56 11.03
C GLN A 239 22.80 28.67 11.66
N VAL A 240 21.46 28.62 11.56
CA VAL A 240 20.57 29.60 12.19
C VAL A 240 20.72 29.56 13.71
N SER A 241 20.72 28.38 14.31
CA SER A 241 20.94 28.20 15.75
C SER A 241 22.32 28.70 16.19
N ALA A 242 23.37 28.42 15.41
CA ALA A 242 24.72 28.93 15.68
C ALA A 242 24.75 30.47 15.63
N ARG A 243 24.12 31.08 14.62
CA ARG A 243 24.01 32.55 14.50
C ARG A 243 23.21 33.17 15.64
N MET A 244 22.12 32.54 16.07
CA MET A 244 21.37 32.98 17.26
C MET A 244 22.25 32.90 18.50
N MET A 245 22.95 31.79 18.74
CA MET A 245 23.89 31.66 19.87
C MET A 245 24.98 32.73 19.82
N THR A 246 25.58 32.99 18.66
CA THR A 246 26.57 34.07 18.50
C THR A 246 25.97 35.45 18.80
N ARG A 247 24.75 35.75 18.34
CA ARG A 247 24.07 37.01 18.68
C ARG A 247 23.77 37.12 20.17
N TYR A 248 23.31 36.05 20.82
CA TYR A 248 23.13 36.04 22.27
C TYR A 248 24.46 36.28 22.98
N GLN A 249 25.52 35.56 22.63
CA GLN A 249 26.86 35.77 23.20
C GLN A 249 27.37 37.20 23.01
N ASN A 250 27.21 37.76 21.80
CA ASN A 250 27.58 39.14 21.51
C ASN A 250 26.76 40.17 22.30
N ASN A 251 25.48 39.92 22.53
CA ASN A 251 24.61 40.78 23.34
C ASN A 251 24.84 40.62 24.86
N TYR A 252 25.39 39.49 25.30
CA TYR A 252 25.75 39.24 26.71
C TYR A 252 27.19 39.64 27.05
N HIS A 253 27.98 40.13 26.08
CA HIS A 253 29.13 40.97 26.42
C HIS A 253 28.60 42.31 26.94
N PHE A 254 28.30 42.34 28.26
CA PHE A 254 28.19 43.59 29.00
C PHE A 254 29.43 44.40 28.68
N GLY A 255 29.23 45.56 28.04
CA GLY A 255 30.28 46.55 27.80
C GLY A 255 30.87 46.97 29.15
N GLY A 256 31.90 46.26 29.58
CA GLY A 256 32.83 46.71 30.59
C GLY A 256 33.65 47.82 29.97
N ASN A 257 33.17 49.05 30.10
CA ASN A 257 34.03 50.22 30.06
C ASN A 257 34.99 50.13 31.24
N LEU A 258 36.28 49.95 30.95
CA LEU A 258 37.39 50.47 31.73
C LEU A 258 38.19 51.40 30.83
#